data_AF-A0A015LR85-F1
#
_entry.id   AF-A0A015LR85-F1
#
_cell.length_a   1.000
_cell.length_b   1.000
_cell.length_c   1.000
_cell.angle_alpha   90.00
_cell.angle_beta   90.00
_cell.angle_gamma   90.00
#
_symmetry.space_group_name_H-M   'P 1'
#
loop_
_entity.id
_entity.type
_entity.pdbx_description
1 polymer ?
#
loop_
_entity_poly.entity_id
_entity_poly.type
_entity_poly.pdbx_seq_one_letter_code
_entity_poly.pdbx_strand_id
1 'polypeptide(L)'
;MGDRRDSNDNQDAIIDQNKKKRGHPKTDIWDYFKEGPRNRGHCTAECNFCGWKQQVGQPIEMQGHIALNCLKVSPEIKAIFLEKLITNHNQPKIDEKFDSTKIDQVKVEMANRAIVKFFVCCGIPFHIIENPFFIDLLRILCPGYNLPCRQTLSEDMLNAEISHVITEINFKLSHEKNLTLGVDGWTSASGQSLYAFIIITSERKEYVHSV
;
A
#
# COMPACT_ATOMS: atom_id res chain seq x y z
N MET A 1 -47.15 -35.60 51.81
CA MET A 1 -47.92 -34.41 52.21
C MET A 1 -47.13 -33.19 51.83
N GLY A 2 -47.66 -32.37 50.92
CA GLY A 2 -47.11 -31.05 50.67
C GLY A 2 -47.50 -30.07 51.77
N ASP A 3 -46.76 -28.98 51.92
CA ASP A 3 -47.32 -27.66 51.68
C ASP A 3 -46.22 -26.61 51.45
N ARG A 4 -46.68 -25.48 50.94
CA ARG A 4 -46.02 -24.45 50.12
C ARG A 4 -45.77 -23.16 50.95
N ARG A 5 -44.92 -22.26 50.40
CA ARG A 5 -44.80 -20.79 50.66
C ARG A 5 -43.86 -20.36 51.79
N ASP A 6 -43.17 -19.21 51.76
CA ASP A 6 -42.85 -18.16 50.78
C ASP A 6 -41.80 -17.24 51.47
N SER A 7 -41.16 -16.38 50.66
CA SER A 7 -40.61 -15.06 51.01
C SER A 7 -39.10 -14.90 51.28
N ASN A 8 -38.47 -14.30 50.26
CA ASN A 8 -37.27 -13.46 50.29
C ASN A 8 -37.28 -12.43 51.44
N ASP A 9 -36.09 -12.08 51.98
CA ASP A 9 -35.47 -10.79 51.66
C ASP A 9 -34.05 -10.60 52.25
N ASN A 10 -33.19 -10.05 51.39
CA ASN A 10 -32.09 -9.10 51.61
C ASN A 10 -30.90 -9.43 52.53
N GLN A 11 -29.72 -9.54 51.88
CA GLN A 11 -28.56 -8.62 52.01
C GLN A 11 -27.61 -9.10 53.14
N ASP A 12 -26.32 -9.35 52.92
CA ASP A 12 -25.36 -8.40 52.37
C ASP A 12 -24.17 -9.03 51.63
N ALA A 13 -23.65 -8.21 50.72
CA ALA A 13 -22.53 -8.42 49.85
C ALA A 13 -21.18 -8.44 50.58
N ILE A 14 -20.30 -9.36 50.19
CA ILE A 14 -18.87 -9.08 49.99
C ILE A 14 -18.40 -9.90 48.78
N ILE A 15 -18.44 -9.31 47.58
CA ILE A 15 -17.75 -9.86 46.41
C ILE A 15 -16.48 -9.05 46.16
N ASP A 16 -15.39 -9.71 46.54
CA ASP A 16 -13.99 -9.49 46.25
C ASP A 16 -13.69 -8.63 44.99
N GLN A 17 -13.25 -7.40 45.25
CA GLN A 17 -12.58 -6.56 44.28
C GLN A 17 -11.15 -7.07 44.07
N ASN A 18 -10.92 -8.03 43.17
CA ASN A 18 -9.63 -8.21 42.49
C ASN A 18 -9.66 -9.29 41.39
N LYS A 19 -10.36 -9.02 40.27
CA LYS A 19 -10.14 -9.77 39.02
C LYS A 19 -9.19 -8.98 38.11
N LYS A 20 -7.90 -9.36 38.11
CA LYS A 20 -6.91 -8.90 37.13
C LYS A 20 -7.45 -9.12 35.71
N LYS A 21 -7.62 -8.04 34.93
CA LYS A 21 -8.07 -8.10 33.53
C LYS A 21 -7.04 -8.88 32.72
N ARG A 22 -7.42 -10.07 32.23
CA ARG A 22 -6.61 -10.89 31.31
C ARG A 22 -6.57 -10.18 29.94
N GLY A 23 -5.40 -9.68 29.56
CA GLY A 23 -5.14 -9.05 28.26
C GLY A 23 -3.75 -8.42 28.22
N HIS A 24 -3.23 -8.15 27.01
CA HIS A 24 -2.02 -7.34 26.88
C HIS A 24 -2.27 -5.95 27.50
N PRO A 25 -1.34 -5.42 28.32
CA PRO A 25 -1.50 -4.09 28.90
C PRO A 25 -1.74 -3.05 27.81
N LYS A 26 -2.55 -2.04 28.12
CA LYS A 26 -2.71 -0.89 27.23
C LYS A 26 -1.38 -0.14 27.15
N THR A 27 -1.04 0.30 25.95
CA THR A 27 0.12 1.17 25.72
C THR A 27 -0.12 2.55 26.31
N ASP A 28 0.96 3.27 26.60
CA ASP A 28 0.97 4.62 27.18
C ASP A 28 0.20 5.69 26.39
N ILE A 29 -0.04 5.47 25.10
CA ILE A 29 -0.88 6.35 24.26
C ILE A 29 -2.30 6.52 24.83
N TRP A 30 -2.81 5.53 25.59
CA TRP A 30 -4.14 5.60 26.18
C TRP A 30 -4.28 6.65 27.29
N ASP A 31 -3.17 7.16 27.84
CA ASP A 31 -3.20 8.29 28.78
C ASP A 31 -3.73 9.59 28.13
N TYR A 32 -3.70 9.64 26.79
CA TYR A 32 -4.09 10.80 25.98
C TYR A 32 -5.44 10.63 25.26
N PHE A 33 -6.15 9.52 25.51
CA PHE A 33 -7.42 9.19 24.86
C PHE A 33 -8.47 8.64 25.83
N LYS A 34 -9.73 8.99 25.59
CA LYS A 34 -10.90 8.35 26.22
C LYS A 34 -11.22 7.04 25.51
N GLU A 35 -11.36 5.97 26.30
CA GLU A 35 -11.90 4.68 25.83
C GLU A 35 -13.42 4.80 25.72
N GLY A 36 -13.95 4.55 24.51
CA GLY A 36 -15.39 4.44 24.28
C GLY A 36 -15.85 2.98 24.18
N PRO A 37 -17.07 2.74 23.67
CA PRO A 37 -17.68 1.42 23.68
C PRO A 37 -16.83 0.39 22.93
N ARG A 38 -16.94 -0.86 23.38
CA ARG A 38 -16.26 -2.00 22.74
C ARG A 38 -17.16 -2.62 21.68
N ASN A 39 -16.62 -2.75 20.48
CA ASN A 39 -17.23 -3.49 19.39
C ASN A 39 -16.26 -4.57 18.90
N ARG A 40 -16.69 -5.84 18.91
CA ARG A 40 -15.89 -7.00 18.49
C ARG A 40 -14.49 -7.06 19.13
N GLY A 41 -14.38 -6.73 20.42
CA GLY A 41 -13.12 -6.80 21.17
C GLY A 41 -12.22 -5.56 21.07
N HIS A 42 -12.51 -4.62 20.16
CA HIS A 42 -11.81 -3.35 20.05
C HIS A 42 -12.63 -2.23 20.69
N CYS A 43 -11.97 -1.31 21.39
CA CYS A 43 -12.61 -0.11 21.93
C CYS A 43 -12.43 1.07 20.96
N THR A 44 -13.42 1.95 20.89
CA THR A 44 -13.24 3.25 20.22
C THR A 44 -12.31 4.15 21.04
N ALA A 45 -11.62 5.08 20.39
CA ALA A 45 -10.75 6.04 21.04
C ALA A 45 -11.19 7.47 20.71
N GLU A 46 -11.20 8.37 21.70
CA GLU A 46 -11.45 9.80 21.50
C GLU A 46 -10.29 10.63 22.09
N CYS A 47 -9.68 11.50 21.30
CA CYS A 47 -8.53 12.32 21.70
C CYS A 47 -8.93 13.33 22.78
N ASN A 48 -8.18 13.35 23.89
CA ASN A 48 -8.46 14.24 25.03
C ASN A 48 -8.32 15.73 24.71
N PHE A 49 -7.54 16.09 23.68
CA PHE A 49 -7.22 17.48 23.35
C PHE A 49 -8.17 18.08 22.32
N CYS A 50 -8.51 17.33 21.27
CA CYS A 50 -9.25 17.85 20.12
C CYS A 50 -10.59 17.17 19.83
N GLY A 51 -10.91 16.08 20.53
CA GLY A 51 -12.16 15.33 20.34
C GLY A 51 -12.19 14.49 19.05
N TRP A 52 -11.07 14.31 18.36
CA TRP A 52 -10.97 13.36 17.24
C TRP A 52 -11.32 11.94 17.70
N LYS A 53 -12.14 11.23 16.92
CA LYS A 53 -12.65 9.89 17.27
C LYS A 53 -12.19 8.85 16.26
N GLN A 54 -11.85 7.67 16.76
CA GLN A 54 -11.51 6.49 15.97
C GLN A 54 -12.33 5.28 16.40
N GLN A 55 -12.88 4.57 15.41
CA GLN A 55 -13.75 3.42 15.64
C GLN A 55 -12.99 2.21 16.23
N VAL A 56 -11.70 2.10 15.91
CA VAL A 56 -10.80 1.06 16.44
C VAL A 56 -9.60 1.77 17.06
N GLY A 57 -9.47 1.76 18.38
CA GLY A 57 -8.37 2.39 19.12
C GLY A 57 -7.04 1.67 18.91
N GLN A 58 -6.49 1.74 17.71
CA GLN A 58 -5.18 1.19 17.38
C GLN A 58 -4.08 2.15 17.84
N PRO A 59 -3.11 1.68 18.65
CA PRO A 59 -2.04 2.53 19.16
C PRO A 59 -1.27 3.32 18.08
N ILE A 60 -0.98 2.73 16.92
CA ILE A 60 -0.25 3.39 15.82
C ILE A 60 -1.03 4.59 15.27
N GLU A 61 -2.34 4.43 15.06
CA GLU A 61 -3.21 5.51 14.56
C GLU A 61 -3.38 6.62 15.61
N MET A 62 -3.52 6.24 16.87
CA MET A 62 -3.59 7.18 18.00
C MET A 62 -2.29 7.97 18.16
N GLN A 63 -1.13 7.30 18.05
CA GLN A 63 0.19 7.93 18.06
C GLN A 63 0.38 8.87 16.86
N GLY A 64 0.01 8.43 15.66
CA GLY A 64 0.03 9.26 14.45
C GLY A 64 -0.84 10.50 14.56
N HIS A 65 -2.04 10.37 15.16
CA HIS A 65 -2.89 11.52 15.44
C HIS A 65 -2.21 12.52 16.38
N ILE A 66 -1.71 12.09 17.54
CA ILE A 66 -1.06 12.98 18.51
C ILE A 66 0.18 13.65 17.92
N ALA A 67 1.05 12.88 17.25
CA ALA A 67 2.32 13.36 16.73
C ALA A 67 2.15 14.32 15.55
N LEU A 68 1.26 14.02 14.60
CA LEU A 68 1.22 14.69 13.29
C LEU A 68 -0.02 15.58 13.08
N ASN A 69 -1.16 15.26 13.68
CA ASN A 69 -2.45 15.83 13.28
C ASN A 69 -3.16 16.65 14.36
N CYS A 70 -2.91 16.37 15.64
CA CYS A 70 -3.59 17.06 16.73
C CYS A 70 -3.06 18.49 16.90
N LEU A 71 -3.89 19.51 16.66
CA LEU A 71 -3.48 20.91 16.79
C LEU A 71 -3.48 21.42 18.25
N LYS A 72 -4.21 20.75 19.15
CA LYS A 72 -4.44 21.20 20.53
C LYS A 72 -3.55 20.55 21.59
N VAL A 73 -2.70 19.61 21.19
CA VAL A 73 -1.75 18.95 22.11
C VAL A 73 -0.46 19.78 22.22
N SER A 74 0.15 19.78 23.41
CA SER A 74 1.34 20.57 23.68
C SER A 74 2.57 20.08 22.87
N PRO A 75 3.53 20.96 22.56
CA PRO A 75 4.73 20.59 21.80
C PRO A 75 5.54 19.47 22.46
N GLU A 76 5.60 19.41 23.79
CA GLU A 76 6.35 18.41 24.54
C GLU A 76 5.76 17.01 24.34
N ILE A 77 4.43 16.89 24.41
CA ILE A 77 3.74 15.62 24.18
C ILE A 77 3.87 15.21 22.71
N LYS A 78 3.78 16.17 21.76
CA LYS A 78 4.04 15.87 20.33
C LYS A 78 5.42 15.29 20.11
N ALA A 79 6.45 15.87 20.70
CA ALA A 79 7.83 15.43 20.55
C ALA A 79 8.03 13.97 20.99
N ILE A 80 7.46 13.58 22.13
CA ILE A 80 7.52 12.20 22.64
C ILE A 80 6.94 11.21 21.62
N PHE A 81 5.79 11.53 21.03
CA PHE A 81 5.15 10.62 20.08
C PHE A 81 5.77 10.66 18.69
N LEU A 82 6.36 11.78 18.27
CA LEU A 82 7.20 11.84 17.07
C LEU A 82 8.41 10.89 17.18
N GLU A 83 9.11 10.88 18.33
CA GLU A 83 10.23 9.96 18.56
C GLU A 83 9.80 8.49 18.55
N LYS A 84 8.63 8.19 19.13
CA LYS A 84 8.05 6.83 19.09
C LYS A 84 7.71 6.36 17.68
N LEU A 85 7.25 7.26 16.80
CA LEU A 85 7.00 6.90 15.39
C LEU A 85 8.31 6.54 14.68
N ILE A 86 9.40 7.27 14.92
CA ILE A 86 10.71 6.97 14.32
C ILE A 86 11.24 5.62 14.79
N THR A 87 11.19 5.35 16.09
CA THR A 87 11.75 4.13 16.69
C THR A 87 10.95 2.86 16.37
N ASN A 88 9.62 2.95 16.24
CA ASN A 88 8.78 1.83 15.83
C ASN A 88 9.10 1.29 14.42
N HIS A 89 9.66 2.12 13.54
CA HIS A 89 10.09 1.70 12.20
C HIS A 89 11.50 1.06 12.17
N ASN A 90 12.27 1.19 13.25
CA ASN A 90 13.68 0.77 13.33
C ASN A 90 13.87 -0.51 14.17
N GLN A 91 13.03 -1.54 14.01
CA GLN A 91 13.43 -2.87 14.51
C GLN A 91 14.70 -3.30 13.76
N PRO A 92 15.85 -3.48 14.45
CA PRO A 92 17.08 -3.89 13.79
C PRO A 92 16.91 -5.31 13.28
N LYS A 93 16.70 -5.47 11.97
CA LYS A 93 16.95 -6.75 11.30
C LYS A 93 18.44 -6.84 11.07
N ILE A 94 19.00 -8.00 11.41
CA ILE A 94 20.39 -8.35 11.14
C ILE A 94 20.54 -8.36 9.61
N ASP A 95 21.13 -7.32 9.04
CA ASP A 95 21.46 -7.26 7.63
C ASP A 95 22.95 -7.60 7.50
N GLU A 96 23.26 -8.90 7.47
CA GLU A 96 24.59 -9.39 7.11
C GLU A 96 24.81 -9.12 5.62
N LYS A 97 25.48 -7.99 5.38
CA LYS A 97 25.75 -7.39 4.08
C LYS A 97 26.69 -8.26 3.24
N PHE A 98 26.13 -9.13 2.40
CA PHE A 98 26.80 -9.58 1.18
C PHE A 98 26.58 -8.53 0.09
N ASP A 99 27.26 -7.38 0.18
CA ASP A 99 27.34 -6.41 -0.91
C ASP A 99 28.26 -6.97 -2.01
N SER A 100 27.82 -8.02 -2.70
CA SER A 100 28.41 -8.36 -3.99
C SER A 100 27.88 -7.37 -5.01
N THR A 101 28.75 -6.47 -5.46
CA THR A 101 28.45 -5.49 -6.51
C THR A 101 28.22 -6.11 -7.88
N LYS A 102 28.50 -7.42 -8.03
CA LYS A 102 28.25 -8.15 -9.27
C LYS A 102 26.81 -8.66 -9.30
N ILE A 103 26.01 -8.04 -10.16
CA ILE A 103 24.67 -8.51 -10.51
C ILE A 103 24.78 -9.37 -11.76
N ASP A 104 24.11 -10.52 -11.74
CA ASP A 104 23.99 -11.40 -12.89
C ASP A 104 23.20 -10.72 -14.03
N GLN A 105 23.61 -10.94 -15.28
CA GLN A 105 23.03 -10.28 -16.45
C GLN A 105 21.51 -10.57 -16.58
N VAL A 106 21.08 -11.79 -16.24
CA VAL A 106 19.65 -12.14 -16.26
C VAL A 106 18.86 -11.29 -15.26
N LYS A 107 19.42 -11.03 -14.07
CA LYS A 107 18.79 -10.15 -13.08
C LYS A 107 18.73 -8.70 -13.54
N VAL A 108 19.76 -8.21 -14.24
CA VAL A 108 19.76 -6.87 -14.85
C VAL A 108 18.64 -6.75 -15.87
N GLU A 109 18.47 -7.74 -16.75
CA GLU A 109 17.40 -7.76 -17.75
C GLU A 109 15.99 -7.84 -17.13
N MET A 110 15.83 -8.65 -16.08
CA MET A 110 14.59 -8.71 -15.31
C MET A 110 14.27 -7.36 -14.65
N ALA A 111 15.27 -6.69 -14.08
CA ALA A 111 15.12 -5.37 -13.47
C ALA A 111 14.77 -4.31 -14.52
N ASN A 112 15.46 -4.29 -15.66
CA ASN A 112 15.18 -3.42 -16.80
C ASN A 112 13.71 -3.56 -17.23
N ARG A 113 13.24 -4.78 -17.41
CA ARG A 113 11.86 -5.07 -17.80
C ARG A 113 10.84 -4.62 -16.73
N ALA A 114 11.14 -4.85 -15.46
CA ALA A 114 10.28 -4.43 -14.35
C ALA A 114 10.17 -2.89 -14.29
N ILE A 115 11.28 -2.18 -14.49
CA ILE A 115 11.30 -0.71 -14.51
C ILE A 115 10.47 -0.18 -15.69
N VAL A 116 10.65 -0.68 -16.90
CA VAL A 116 9.84 -0.26 -18.06
C VAL A 116 8.34 -0.43 -17.78
N LYS A 117 7.95 -1.62 -17.29
CA LYS A 117 6.54 -1.91 -16.97
C LYS A 117 6.01 -0.98 -15.89
N PHE A 118 6.79 -0.72 -14.84
CA PHE A 118 6.39 0.21 -13.78
C PHE A 118 6.15 1.62 -14.34
N PHE A 119 7.07 2.13 -15.17
CA PHE A 119 6.93 3.47 -15.74
C PHE A 119 5.72 3.57 -16.67
N VAL A 120 5.53 2.61 -17.57
CA VAL A 120 4.44 2.63 -18.56
C VAL A 120 3.08 2.36 -17.90
N CYS A 121 2.96 1.29 -17.13
CA CYS A 121 1.67 0.87 -16.55
C CYS A 121 1.19 1.81 -15.45
N CYS A 122 2.08 2.53 -14.77
CA CYS A 122 1.72 3.54 -13.77
C CYS A 122 1.71 4.97 -14.33
N GLY A 123 1.98 5.17 -15.62
CA GLY A 123 1.97 6.51 -16.25
C GLY A 123 3.02 7.46 -15.68
N ILE A 124 4.19 6.93 -15.28
CA ILE A 124 5.26 7.74 -14.68
C ILE A 124 6.06 8.42 -15.79
N PRO A 125 6.25 9.75 -15.73
CA PRO A 125 7.08 10.44 -16.71
C PRO A 125 8.51 9.89 -16.73
N PHE A 126 9.07 9.61 -17.92
CA PHE A 126 10.38 8.97 -18.04
C PHE A 126 11.53 9.75 -17.41
N HIS A 127 11.42 11.08 -17.26
CA HIS A 127 12.45 11.88 -16.57
C HIS A 127 12.62 11.52 -15.08
N ILE A 128 11.68 10.79 -14.48
CA ILE A 128 11.77 10.34 -13.09
C ILE A 128 12.89 9.29 -12.89
N ILE A 129 13.31 8.58 -13.94
CA ILE A 129 14.41 7.60 -13.85
C ILE A 129 15.75 8.25 -13.46
N GLU A 130 15.92 9.53 -13.80
CA GLU A 130 17.09 10.35 -13.49
C GLU A 130 16.88 11.26 -12.27
N ASN A 131 15.72 11.14 -11.59
CA ASN A 131 15.46 11.92 -10.39
C ASN A 131 16.39 11.46 -9.25
N PRO A 132 17.05 12.37 -8.50
CA PRO A 132 17.98 12.00 -7.42
C PRO A 132 17.37 11.05 -6.39
N PHE A 133 16.11 11.25 -5.98
CA PHE A 133 15.46 10.38 -5.00
C PHE A 133 15.18 8.98 -5.54
N PHE A 134 14.91 8.84 -6.84
CA PHE A 134 14.72 7.54 -7.49
C PHE A 134 16.05 6.80 -7.66
N ILE A 135 17.10 7.53 -8.06
CA ILE A 135 18.47 7.00 -8.14
C ILE A 135 18.92 6.50 -6.76
N ASP A 136 18.72 7.30 -5.72
CA ASP A 136 19.11 6.95 -4.35
C ASP A 136 18.34 5.73 -3.86
N LEU A 137 17.03 5.66 -4.10
CA LEU A 137 16.21 4.48 -3.77
C LEU A 137 16.79 3.20 -4.36
N LEU A 138 17.08 3.18 -5.67
CA LEU A 138 17.59 1.98 -6.32
C LEU A 138 19.04 1.68 -5.95
N ARG A 139 19.87 2.69 -5.70
CA ARG A 139 21.24 2.50 -5.24
C ARG A 139 21.29 1.92 -3.82
N ILE A 140 20.37 2.31 -2.94
CA ILE A 140 20.24 1.74 -1.59
C ILE A 140 19.81 0.28 -1.66
N LEU A 141 18.81 -0.03 -2.50
CA LEU A 141 18.28 -1.38 -2.64
C LEU A 141 19.22 -2.32 -3.42
N CYS A 142 19.94 -1.79 -4.42
CA CYS A 142 20.76 -2.57 -5.33
C CYS A 142 21.96 -1.75 -5.87
N PRO A 143 23.04 -1.61 -5.08
CA PRO A 143 24.17 -0.75 -5.44
C PRO A 143 24.88 -1.10 -6.76
N GLY A 144 24.84 -2.37 -7.16
CA GLY A 144 25.48 -2.86 -8.38
C GLY A 144 24.68 -2.65 -9.67
N TYR A 145 23.45 -2.13 -9.59
CA TYR A 145 22.59 -1.95 -10.76
C TYR A 145 22.81 -0.57 -11.37
N ASN A 146 23.21 -0.56 -12.64
CA ASN A 146 23.37 0.68 -13.40
C ASN A 146 22.03 1.08 -13.99
N LEU A 147 21.51 2.20 -13.50
CA LEU A 147 20.29 2.82 -13.99
C LEU A 147 20.43 3.27 -15.45
N PRO A 148 19.41 3.03 -16.30
CA PRO A 148 19.36 3.60 -17.63
C PRO A 148 19.11 5.10 -17.55
N CYS A 149 19.57 5.84 -18.55
CA CYS A 149 19.14 7.22 -18.73
C CYS A 149 17.70 7.26 -19.29
N ARG A 150 17.08 8.44 -19.26
CA ARG A 150 15.73 8.67 -19.78
C ARG A 150 15.58 8.19 -21.22
N GLN A 151 16.55 8.50 -22.08
CA GLN A 151 16.52 8.12 -23.49
C GLN A 151 16.55 6.60 -23.65
N THR A 152 17.49 5.91 -22.99
CA THR A 152 17.54 4.43 -23.02
C THR A 152 16.26 3.80 -22.50
N LEU A 153 15.65 4.37 -21.45
CA LEU A 153 14.36 3.88 -20.95
C LEU A 153 13.23 4.05 -21.98
N SER A 154 13.09 5.24 -22.57
CA SER A 154 11.97 5.58 -23.45
C SER A 154 12.12 5.09 -24.89
N GLU A 155 13.35 4.91 -25.37
CA GLU A 155 13.64 4.58 -26.77
C GLU A 155 14.11 3.13 -26.90
N ASP A 156 15.06 2.66 -26.09
CA ASP A 156 15.62 1.32 -26.28
C ASP A 156 14.77 0.27 -25.54
N MET A 157 14.65 0.44 -24.22
CA MET A 157 14.03 -0.55 -23.34
C MET A 157 12.52 -0.64 -23.55
N LEU A 158 11.87 0.49 -23.80
CA LEU A 158 10.45 0.52 -24.14
C LEU A 158 10.18 -0.18 -25.47
N ASN A 159 10.94 0.13 -26.52
CA ASN A 159 10.74 -0.50 -27.83
C ASN A 159 11.04 -2.01 -27.78
N ALA A 160 12.01 -2.44 -26.98
CA ALA A 160 12.26 -3.86 -26.74
C ALA A 160 11.05 -4.56 -26.09
N GLU A 161 10.45 -3.97 -25.04
CA GLU A 161 9.26 -4.55 -24.40
C GLU A 161 8.03 -4.51 -25.31
N ILE A 162 7.81 -3.42 -26.06
CA ILE A 162 6.76 -3.33 -27.08
C ILE A 162 6.94 -4.45 -28.11
N SER A 163 8.16 -4.65 -28.60
CA SER A 163 8.47 -5.70 -29.58
C SER A 163 8.17 -7.10 -29.03
N HIS A 164 8.53 -7.37 -27.78
CA HIS A 164 8.20 -8.62 -27.11
C HIS A 164 6.67 -8.81 -27.02
N VAL A 165 5.93 -7.81 -26.57
CA VAL A 165 4.47 -7.86 -26.43
C VAL A 165 3.78 -8.05 -27.78
N ILE A 166 4.17 -7.29 -28.81
CA ILE A 166 3.62 -7.43 -30.17
C ILE A 166 3.91 -8.81 -30.73
N THR A 167 5.12 -9.35 -30.54
CA THR A 167 5.48 -10.70 -31.00
C THR A 167 4.60 -11.76 -30.33
N GLU A 168 4.38 -11.63 -29.03
CA GLU A 168 3.53 -12.55 -28.26
C GLU A 168 2.06 -12.47 -28.72
N ILE A 169 1.55 -11.26 -28.96
CA ILE A 169 0.19 -11.04 -29.49
C ILE A 169 0.06 -11.66 -30.87
N ASN A 170 0.98 -11.38 -31.78
CA ASN A 170 0.96 -11.92 -33.14
C ASN A 170 1.02 -13.45 -33.15
N PHE A 171 1.86 -14.04 -32.29
CA PHE A 171 1.92 -15.49 -32.11
C PHE A 171 0.59 -16.07 -31.61
N LYS A 172 -0.07 -15.42 -30.65
CA LYS A 172 -1.39 -15.86 -30.16
C LYS A 172 -2.44 -15.76 -31.27
N LEU A 173 -2.50 -14.62 -31.96
CA LEU A 173 -3.48 -14.37 -33.03
C LEU A 173 -3.29 -15.29 -34.23
N SER A 174 -2.06 -15.71 -34.56
CA SER A 174 -1.82 -16.63 -35.69
C SER A 174 -2.42 -18.03 -35.48
N HIS A 175 -2.78 -18.39 -34.26
CA HIS A 175 -3.38 -19.68 -33.91
C HIS A 175 -4.92 -19.59 -33.73
N GLU A 176 -5.48 -18.38 -33.81
CA GLU A 176 -6.92 -18.15 -33.71
C GLU A 176 -7.60 -18.28 -35.08
N LYS A 177 -8.74 -18.96 -35.12
CA LYS A 177 -9.52 -19.13 -36.37
C LYS A 177 -10.64 -18.10 -36.54
N ASN A 178 -11.22 -17.66 -35.41
CA ASN A 178 -12.37 -16.78 -35.38
C ASN A 178 -11.98 -15.50 -34.65
N LEU A 179 -11.78 -14.44 -35.43
CA LEU A 179 -11.45 -13.10 -34.95
C LEU A 179 -12.58 -12.15 -35.33
N THR A 180 -12.98 -11.31 -34.39
CA THR A 180 -13.87 -10.17 -34.64
C THR A 180 -13.05 -8.89 -34.59
N LEU A 181 -13.22 -8.01 -35.57
CA LEU A 181 -12.61 -6.69 -35.59
C LEU A 181 -13.62 -5.65 -35.10
N GLY A 182 -13.36 -5.08 -33.94
CA GLY A 182 -14.02 -3.88 -33.46
C GLY A 182 -13.29 -2.64 -33.99
N VAL A 183 -14.05 -1.61 -34.37
CA VAL A 183 -13.52 -0.32 -34.80
C VAL A 183 -14.28 0.78 -34.08
N ASP A 184 -13.55 1.67 -33.44
CA ASP A 184 -14.08 2.91 -32.89
C ASP A 184 -13.32 4.11 -33.48
N GLY A 185 -14.00 5.24 -33.62
CA GLY A 185 -13.41 6.43 -34.21
C GLY A 185 -13.99 7.70 -33.63
N TRP A 186 -13.12 8.66 -33.31
CA TRP A 186 -13.52 9.98 -32.83
C TRP A 186 -12.66 11.08 -33.44
N THR A 187 -13.15 12.31 -33.38
CA THR A 187 -12.40 13.49 -33.80
C THR A 187 -11.89 14.24 -32.58
N SER A 188 -10.61 14.53 -32.52
CA SER A 188 -9.99 15.32 -31.46
C SER A 188 -10.49 16.78 -31.49
N ALA A 189 -10.27 17.52 -30.40
CA ALA A 189 -10.54 18.96 -30.37
C ALA A 189 -9.73 19.77 -31.40
N SER A 190 -8.62 19.21 -31.91
CA SER A 190 -7.81 19.80 -32.99
C SER A 190 -8.32 19.41 -34.40
N GLY A 191 -9.41 18.67 -34.51
CA GLY A 191 -9.98 18.23 -35.79
C GLY A 191 -9.29 16.99 -36.39
N GLN A 192 -8.45 16.28 -35.62
CA GLN A 192 -7.79 15.06 -36.09
C GLN A 192 -8.70 13.86 -35.88
N SER A 193 -8.93 13.06 -36.92
CA SER A 193 -9.62 11.78 -36.79
C SER A 193 -8.68 10.73 -36.20
N LEU A 194 -9.14 10.06 -35.15
CA LEU A 194 -8.46 8.99 -34.44
C LEU A 194 -9.28 7.71 -34.61
N TYR A 195 -8.61 6.59 -34.90
CA TYR A 195 -9.23 5.29 -35.06
C TYR A 195 -8.57 4.28 -34.12
N ALA A 196 -9.40 3.58 -33.35
CA ALA A 196 -8.98 2.46 -32.51
C ALA A 196 -9.52 1.16 -33.11
N PHE A 197 -8.63 0.21 -33.36
CA PHE A 197 -9.00 -1.14 -33.75
C PHE A 197 -8.85 -2.05 -32.54
N ILE A 198 -9.81 -2.94 -32.33
CA ILE A 198 -9.77 -3.94 -31.26
C ILE A 198 -9.98 -5.31 -31.90
N ILE A 199 -9.03 -6.20 -31.74
CA ILE A 199 -9.16 -7.59 -32.17
C ILE A 199 -9.71 -8.38 -31.00
N ILE A 200 -10.86 -9.01 -31.20
CA ILE A 200 -11.57 -9.81 -30.18
C ILE A 200 -11.53 -11.27 -30.61
N THR A 201 -10.96 -12.14 -29.77
CA THR A 201 -10.91 -13.59 -30.02
C THR A 201 -12.20 -14.28 -29.60
N SER A 202 -12.38 -15.53 -30.04
CA SER A 202 -13.52 -16.37 -29.62
C SER A 202 -13.59 -16.59 -28.09
N GLU A 203 -12.45 -16.52 -27.40
CA GLU A 203 -12.35 -16.59 -25.94
C GLU A 203 -12.62 -15.25 -25.24
N ARG A 204 -13.04 -14.20 -25.98
CA ARG A 204 -13.26 -12.84 -25.49
C ARG A 204 -11.99 -12.17 -24.92
N LYS A 205 -10.82 -12.51 -25.45
CA LYS A 205 -9.60 -11.72 -25.23
C LYS A 205 -9.58 -10.56 -26.21
N GLU A 206 -9.19 -9.39 -25.72
CA GLU A 206 -9.21 -8.13 -26.46
C GLU A 206 -7.78 -7.61 -26.64
N TYR A 207 -7.42 -7.29 -27.89
CA TYR A 207 -6.12 -6.75 -28.25
C TYR A 207 -6.32 -5.42 -28.96
N VAL A 208 -5.86 -4.34 -28.33
CA VAL A 208 -5.96 -2.99 -28.90
C VAL A 208 -4.84 -2.80 -29.92
N HIS A 209 -5.23 -2.33 -31.10
CA HIS A 209 -4.35 -1.91 -32.18
C HIS A 209 -4.77 -0.48 -32.57
N SER A 210 -3.98 0.51 -32.18
CA SER A 210 -4.18 1.90 -32.62
C SER A 210 -3.12 2.25 -33.65
N VAL A 211 -3.53 2.86 -34.77
CA VAL A 211 -2.67 3.35 -35.85
C VAL A 211 -2.77 4.86 -35.93
#